data_AF-A0A5S9M3H6-F1
#
_entry.id   AF-A0A5S9M3H6-F1
#
_cell.length_a   1.000
_cell.length_b   1.000
_cell.length_c   1.000
_cell.angle_alpha   90.00
_cell.angle_beta   90.00
_cell.angle_gamma   90.00
#
_symmetry.space_group_name_H-M   'P 1'
#
loop_
_entity.id
_entity.type
_entity.pdbx_description
1 polymer ?
#
loop_
_entity_poly.entity_id
_entity_poly.type
_entity_poly.pdbx_seq_one_letter_code
_entity_poly.pdbx_strand_id
1 'polypeptide(L)'
;MTQTDEAKWSGISADIVLPKTATIKKNGYADWYLGLGSAVVESGISKTSSGYKVFLGSGSQGGSKYWNSEYDTSIKDGARVNLKLINNGDGTVSLYVNGKLRYKQPVFTTLAV
;
A
#
# COMPACT_ATOMS: atom_id res chain seq x y z
N MET A 1 -13.18 22.36 23.68
CA MET A 1 -12.47 21.23 23.06
C MET A 1 -11.89 21.76 21.76
N THR A 2 -10.57 21.90 21.67
CA THR A 2 -9.95 22.35 20.43
C THR A 2 -9.82 21.13 19.54
N GLN A 3 -10.77 20.96 18.62
CA GLN A 3 -10.62 20.01 17.53
C GLN A 3 -9.49 20.57 16.65
N THR A 4 -8.34 19.91 16.65
CA THR A 4 -7.32 20.17 15.66
C THR A 4 -7.90 19.84 14.29
N ASP A 5 -7.84 20.78 13.35
CA ASP A 5 -8.23 20.54 11.96
C ASP A 5 -7.60 19.23 11.48
N GLU A 6 -8.42 18.38 10.84
CA GLU A 6 -8.00 17.09 10.34
C GLU A 6 -6.79 17.30 9.42
N ALA A 7 -5.66 16.69 9.74
CA ALA A 7 -4.45 16.88 8.97
C ALA A 7 -4.70 16.38 7.55
N LYS A 8 -4.72 17.30 6.57
CA LYS A 8 -4.94 17.00 5.15
C LYS A 8 -3.67 16.40 4.54
N TRP A 9 -3.42 15.13 4.84
CA TRP A 9 -2.30 14.37 4.28
C TRP A 9 -2.61 13.98 2.82
N SER A 10 -1.87 14.54 1.87
CA SER A 10 -1.98 14.17 0.45
C SER A 10 -1.26 12.87 0.11
N GLY A 11 -0.47 12.31 1.04
CA GLY A 11 0.23 11.05 0.83
C GLY A 11 1.28 10.74 1.88
N ILE A 12 1.88 9.57 1.74
CA ILE A 12 2.98 9.05 2.54
C ILE A 12 3.96 8.32 1.63
N SER A 13 5.25 8.43 1.92
CA SER A 13 6.28 7.67 1.22
C SER A 13 7.32 7.14 2.20
N ALA A 14 7.84 5.96 1.91
CA ALA A 14 8.89 5.32 2.69
C ALA A 14 9.84 4.55 1.76
N ASP A 15 11.13 4.61 2.08
CA ASP A 15 12.13 3.70 1.54
C ASP A 15 12.29 2.53 2.50
N ILE A 16 11.95 1.33 2.02
CA ILE A 16 12.05 0.10 2.79
C ILE A 16 13.28 -0.66 2.30
N VAL A 17 14.19 -0.97 3.22
CA VAL A 17 15.29 -1.89 2.94
C VAL A 17 14.82 -3.30 3.30
N LEU A 18 14.62 -4.14 2.30
CA LEU A 18 14.16 -5.51 2.51
C LEU A 18 15.26 -6.38 3.13
N PRO A 19 14.89 -7.40 3.92
CA PRO A 19 15.85 -8.38 4.42
C PRO A 19 16.61 -9.03 3.26
N LYS A 20 17.91 -9.27 3.43
CA LYS A 20 18.73 -10.03 2.46
C LYS A 20 18.23 -11.46 2.24
N THR A 21 17.44 -11.98 3.17
CA THR A 21 16.78 -13.28 3.06
C THR A 21 15.44 -13.21 3.79
N ALA A 22 14.36 -13.52 3.09
CA ALA A 22 13.01 -13.60 3.64
C ALA A 22 12.39 -14.98 3.32
N THR A 23 12.65 -15.95 4.20
CA THR A 23 12.11 -17.31 4.08
C THR A 23 10.67 -17.35 4.59
N ILE A 24 9.73 -17.51 3.66
CA ILE A 24 8.30 -17.60 3.96
C ILE A 24 7.83 -19.04 3.70
N LYS A 25 7.26 -19.67 4.73
CA LYS A 25 6.68 -21.01 4.61
C LYS A 25 5.44 -21.01 3.72
N LYS A 26 5.06 -22.17 3.20
CA LYS A 26 3.83 -22.36 2.40
C LYS A 26 2.62 -21.75 3.14
N ASN A 27 1.80 -20.97 2.43
CA ASN A 27 0.64 -20.22 2.94
C ASN A 27 0.95 -19.05 3.91
N GLY A 28 2.22 -18.78 4.21
CA GLY A 28 2.62 -17.60 4.98
C GLY A 28 2.83 -16.37 4.09
N TYR A 29 2.93 -15.21 4.75
CA TYR A 29 3.35 -13.96 4.12
C TYR A 29 3.99 -13.02 5.14
N ALA A 30 4.72 -12.01 4.66
CA ALA A 30 5.20 -10.88 5.44
C ALA A 30 4.93 -9.59 4.67
N ASP A 31 4.30 -8.62 5.32
CA ASP A 31 3.87 -7.38 4.68
C ASP A 31 4.68 -6.19 5.18
N TRP A 32 5.01 -5.30 4.24
CA TRP A 32 5.45 -3.94 4.54
C TRP A 32 4.48 -2.99 3.85
N TYR A 33 3.79 -2.16 4.63
CA TYR A 33 2.69 -1.36 4.10
C TYR A 33 2.60 0.02 4.75
N LEU A 34 1.94 0.91 4.03
CA LEU A 34 1.61 2.28 4.40
C LEU A 34 0.08 2.40 4.43
N GLY A 35 -0.43 3.15 5.40
CA GLY A 35 -1.84 3.48 5.52
C GLY A 35 -2.09 4.98 5.34
N LEU A 36 -3.27 5.35 4.85
CA LEU A 36 -3.78 6.73 4.85
C LEU A 36 -5.22 6.77 5.39
N GLY A 37 -5.50 7.74 6.26
CA GLY A 37 -6.82 7.93 6.87
C GLY A 37 -7.18 6.84 7.90
N SER A 38 -8.47 6.61 8.10
CA SER A 38 -9.03 5.60 9.02
C SER A 38 -8.86 4.17 8.50
N ALA A 39 -7.62 3.69 8.33
CA ALA A 39 -7.26 2.30 7.97
C ALA A 39 -7.92 1.68 6.71
N VAL A 40 -8.80 2.38 5.99
CA VAL A 40 -9.49 1.89 4.79
C VAL A 40 -8.61 1.91 3.55
N VAL A 41 -7.52 2.68 3.57
CA VAL A 41 -6.50 2.68 2.51
C VAL A 41 -5.21 2.11 3.05
N GLU A 42 -4.87 0.91 2.60
CA GLU A 42 -3.63 0.20 2.93
C GLU A 42 -2.95 -0.23 1.64
N SER A 43 -1.65 0.03 1.54
CA SER A 43 -0.90 -0.27 0.32
C SER A 43 0.50 -0.71 0.66
N GLY A 44 1.04 -1.64 -0.10
CA GLY A 44 2.32 -2.20 0.28
C GLY A 44 2.85 -3.27 -0.63
N ILE A 45 3.82 -3.99 -0.09
CA ILE A 45 4.40 -5.18 -0.68
C ILE A 45 4.27 -6.34 0.29
N SER A 46 3.98 -7.51 -0.25
CA SER A 46 3.83 -8.76 0.50
C SER A 46 4.83 -9.78 -0.01
N LYS A 47 5.72 -10.30 0.84
CA LYS A 47 6.55 -11.45 0.49
C LYS A 47 5.80 -12.73 0.80
N THR A 48 5.56 -13.55 -0.22
CA THR A 48 5.03 -14.91 -0.07
C THR A 48 6.11 -15.95 -0.39
N SER A 49 5.76 -17.23 -0.29
CA SER A 49 6.62 -18.32 -0.77
C SER A 49 6.90 -18.26 -2.28
N SER A 50 6.04 -17.60 -3.06
CA SER A 50 6.13 -17.55 -4.53
C SER A 50 6.80 -16.27 -5.06
N GLY A 51 7.03 -15.27 -4.20
CA GLY A 51 7.65 -14.00 -4.60
C GLY A 51 7.03 -12.81 -3.88
N TYR A 52 7.38 -11.61 -4.35
CA TYR A 52 6.79 -10.37 -3.85
C TYR A 52 5.52 -10.03 -4.62
N LYS A 53 4.47 -9.62 -3.91
CA LYS A 53 3.29 -8.97 -4.47
C LYS A 53 3.32 -7.49 -4.13
N VAL A 54 2.75 -6.67 -4.98
CA VAL A 54 2.34 -5.31 -4.66
C VAL A 54 0.84 -5.33 -4.42
N PHE A 55 0.34 -4.56 -3.46
CA PHE A 55 -1.09 -4.48 -3.20
C PHE A 55 -1.56 -3.05 -2.88
N LEU A 56 -2.82 -2.77 -3.21
CA LEU A 56 -3.55 -1.57 -2.80
C LEU A 56 -4.99 -1.96 -2.45
N GLY A 57 -5.32 -1.83 -1.17
CA GLY A 57 -6.68 -1.85 -0.64
C GLY A 57 -7.15 -0.42 -0.39
N SER A 58 -8.36 -0.08 -0.82
CA SER A 58 -8.96 1.24 -0.58
C SER A 58 -10.43 1.17 -0.15
N GLY A 59 -10.84 0.08 0.49
CA GLY A 59 -12.18 -0.06 1.04
C GLY A 59 -12.25 -0.91 2.29
N SER A 60 -13.45 -1.20 2.76
CA SER A 60 -13.65 -2.02 3.95
C SER A 60 -12.96 -3.37 3.80
N GLN A 61 -12.37 -3.89 4.88
CA GLN A 61 -11.76 -5.22 4.93
C GLN A 61 -12.68 -6.26 4.23
N GLY A 62 -12.21 -6.83 3.11
CA GLY A 62 -12.97 -7.82 2.31
C GLY A 62 -13.73 -7.30 1.09
N GLY A 63 -13.71 -5.99 0.80
CA GLY A 63 -14.28 -5.42 -0.43
C GLY A 63 -13.45 -5.74 -1.67
N SER A 64 -13.70 -6.88 -2.32
CA SER A 64 -12.89 -7.38 -3.47
C SER A 64 -12.76 -6.38 -4.63
N LYS A 65 -13.75 -5.51 -4.84
CA LYS A 65 -13.72 -4.47 -5.90
C LYS A 65 -12.61 -3.43 -5.70
N TYR A 66 -12.21 -3.16 -4.47
CA TYR A 66 -11.24 -2.13 -4.10
C TYR A 66 -9.95 -2.76 -3.53
N TRP A 67 -9.68 -4.01 -3.91
CA TRP A 67 -8.47 -4.72 -3.54
C TRP A 67 -7.75 -5.17 -4.80
N ASN A 68 -6.55 -4.62 -5.03
CA ASN A 68 -5.66 -5.05 -6.09
C ASN A 68 -4.42 -5.71 -5.49
N SER A 69 -3.99 -6.84 -6.05
CA SER A 69 -2.74 -7.50 -5.65
C SER A 69 -2.16 -8.36 -6.77
N GLU A 70 -0.94 -8.06 -7.19
CA GLU A 70 -0.24 -8.81 -8.25
C GLU A 70 1.22 -9.04 -7.90
N TYR A 71 1.78 -10.13 -8.42
CA TYR A 71 3.21 -10.40 -8.27
C TYR A 71 4.06 -9.38 -9.04
N ASP A 72 5.20 -9.02 -8.45
CA ASP A 72 6.21 -8.17 -9.04
C ASP A 72 7.58 -8.85 -8.98
N THR A 73 8.03 -9.30 -10.14
CA THR A 73 9.31 -10.01 -10.29
C THR A 73 10.53 -9.09 -10.23
N SER A 74 10.32 -7.77 -10.25
CA SER A 74 11.42 -6.79 -10.12
C SER A 74 11.88 -6.61 -8.67
N ILE A 75 11.05 -6.97 -7.69
CA ILE A 75 11.37 -6.88 -6.26
C ILE A 75 12.05 -8.16 -5.80
N LYS A 76 13.18 -8.02 -5.10
CA LYS A 76 14.00 -9.12 -4.63
C LYS A 76 14.43 -8.89 -3.18
N ASP A 77 14.80 -9.97 -2.51
CA ASP A 77 15.41 -9.90 -1.18
C ASP A 77 16.65 -8.98 -1.21
N GLY A 78 16.83 -8.19 -0.15
CA GLY A 78 17.90 -7.21 -0.02
C GLY A 78 17.72 -5.93 -0.85
N ALA A 79 16.68 -5.82 -1.67
CA ALA A 79 16.42 -4.59 -2.42
C ALA A 79 15.98 -3.44 -1.50
N ARG A 80 16.29 -2.21 -1.91
CA ARG A 80 15.61 -1.02 -1.41
C ARG A 80 14.38 -0.77 -2.29
N VAL A 81 13.21 -0.65 -1.66
CA VAL A 81 11.94 -0.39 -2.35
C VAL A 81 11.38 0.94 -1.85
N ASN A 82 11.16 1.87 -2.77
CA ASN A 82 10.40 3.08 -2.48
C ASN A 82 8.91 2.79 -2.64
N LEU A 83 8.13 2.98 -1.59
CA LEU A 83 6.68 3.01 -1.64
C LEU A 83 6.20 4.45 -1.54
N LYS A 84 5.21 4.81 -2.35
CA LYS A 84 4.53 6.11 -2.27
C LYS A 84 3.04 5.93 -2.49
N LEU A 85 2.27 6.20 -1.44
CA LEU A 85 0.82 6.20 -1.44
C LEU A 85 0.32 7.64 -1.45
N ILE A 86 -0.55 7.99 -2.40
CA ILE A 86 -1.05 9.36 -2.61
C ILE A 86 -2.57 9.34 -2.57
N ASN A 87 -3.16 10.29 -1.84
CA ASN A 87 -4.54 10.71 -2.04
C ASN A 87 -4.56 11.82 -3.09
N ASN A 88 -5.23 11.57 -4.23
CA ASN A 88 -5.18 12.46 -5.38
C ASN A 88 -6.12 13.67 -5.25
N GLY A 89 -6.96 13.73 -4.21
CA GLY A 89 -7.95 14.80 -4.02
C GLY A 89 -9.16 14.74 -4.98
N ASP A 90 -9.18 13.77 -5.90
CA ASP A 90 -10.26 13.51 -6.86
C ASP A 90 -11.14 12.30 -6.45
N GLY A 91 -11.07 11.89 -5.17
CA GLY A 91 -11.74 10.69 -4.65
C GLY A 91 -11.00 9.39 -4.96
N THR A 92 -9.78 9.45 -5.51
CA THR A 92 -8.94 8.28 -5.78
C THR A 92 -7.63 8.31 -5.01
N VAL A 93 -7.03 7.12 -4.88
CA VAL A 93 -5.68 6.93 -4.34
C VAL A 93 -4.79 6.27 -5.37
N SER A 94 -3.48 6.51 -5.26
CA SER A 94 -2.47 5.92 -6.14
C SER A 94 -1.30 5.37 -5.36
N LEU A 95 -0.88 4.16 -5.72
CA LEU A 95 0.34 3.53 -5.23
C LEU A 95 1.41 3.55 -6.33
N TYR A 96 2.56 4.11 -5.99
CA TYR A 96 3.79 4.01 -6.76
C TYR A 96 4.79 3.11 -6.03
N VAL A 97 5.49 2.27 -6.79
CA VAL A 97 6.58 1.43 -6.30
C VAL A 97 7.80 1.72 -7.15
N ASN A 98 8.91 2.12 -6.52
CA ASN A 98 10.14 2.56 -7.19
C ASN A 98 9.87 3.62 -8.28
N GLY A 99 8.99 4.58 -7.96
CA GLY A 99 8.59 5.65 -8.88
C GLY A 99 7.59 5.26 -9.99
N LYS A 100 7.29 3.97 -10.18
CA LYS A 100 6.32 3.50 -11.17
C LYS A 100 4.92 3.41 -10.58
N LEU A 101 3.93 3.99 -11.26
CA LEU A 101 2.52 3.80 -10.89
C LEU A 101 2.14 2.33 -11.00
N ARG A 102 1.65 1.75 -9.91
CA ARG A 102 1.18 0.36 -9.85
C ARG A 102 -0.32 0.27 -9.88
N TYR A 103 -0.98 1.07 -9.04
CA TYR A 103 -2.43 1.07 -8.93
C TYR A 103 -2.93 2.51 -8.77
N LYS A 104 -4.08 2.79 -9.39
CA LYS A 104 -4.92 3.96 -9.13
C LYS A 104 -6.35 3.47 -9.01
N GLN A 105 -7.04 3.81 -7.92
CA GLN A 105 -8.41 3.34 -7.69
C GLN A 105 -9.22 4.27 -6.79
N PRO A 106 -10.56 4.25 -6.87
CA PRO A 106 -11.43 5.01 -5.98
C PRO A 106 -11.27 4.60 -4.51
N VAL A 107 -11.47 5.54 -3.58
CA VAL A 107 -11.60 5.23 -2.15
C VAL A 107 -13.07 4.91 -1.83
N PHE A 108 -13.30 3.79 -1.15
CA PHE A 108 -14.63 3.38 -0.70
C PHE A 108 -14.94 4.01 0.66
N THR A 109 -16.12 4.62 0.75
CA THR A 109 -16.50 5.65 1.73
C THR A 109 -15.68 6.92 1.58
N THR A 110 -16.37 8.07 1.51
CA THR A 110 -15.73 9.39 1.57
C THR A 110 -14.79 9.39 2.75
N LEU A 111 -13.49 9.65 2.48
CA LEU A 111 -12.61 10.19 3.52
C LEU A 111 -13.42 11.34 4.15
N ALA A 112 -13.64 11.29 5.46
CA ALA A 112 -14.05 12.52 6.13
C ALA A 112 -12.98 13.57 5.75
N VAL A 113 -13.46 14.71 5.26
CA VAL A 113 -12.64 15.86 4.84
C VAL A 113 -12.86 16.97 5.84
#